data_AF-A0A7L4TCV2-F1
#
_entry.id   AF-A0A7L4TCV2-F1
#
_cell.length_a   1.000
_cell.length_b   1.000
_cell.length_c   1.000
_cell.angle_alpha   90.00
_cell.angle_beta   90.00
_cell.angle_gamma   90.00
#
_symmetry.space_group_name_H-M   'P 1'
#
loop_
_entity.id
_entity.type
_entity.pdbx_description
1 polymer ?
#
loop_
_entity_poly.entity_id
_entity_poly.type
_entity_poly.pdbx_seq_one_letter_code
_entity_poly.pdbx_strand_id
1 'polypeptide(L)'
;NQRRQDLQNKISTLHSGDTSYRNEGVGLAWKYERMEIEMGGTGSGDWSEAQRQEILVSGKARGAEGHHINSVKAHPDQQANPDNIEFVKSREEHKLRHGGDFKNPTEGELIDRNERLEGINKERVFKNE
;
A
#
# COMPACT_ATOMS: atom_id res chain seq x y z
N ASN A 1 -7.17 11.42 0.80
CA ASN A 1 -6.21 12.54 0.88
C ASN A 1 -6.00 13.14 2.27
N GLN A 2 -7.01 13.61 3.02
CA GLN A 2 -6.78 14.26 4.34
C GLN A 2 -5.97 13.40 5.32
N ARG A 3 -6.36 12.13 5.57
CA ARG A 3 -5.62 11.25 6.50
C ARG A 3 -4.15 11.03 6.10
N ARG A 4 -3.86 10.97 4.80
CA ARG A 4 -2.48 10.84 4.28
C ARG A 4 -1.67 12.10 4.64
N GLN A 5 -2.25 13.28 4.45
CA GLN A 5 -1.63 14.56 4.81
C GLN A 5 -1.43 14.69 6.33
N ASP A 6 -2.43 14.32 7.13
CA ASP A 6 -2.34 14.36 8.59
C ASP A 6 -1.20 13.47 9.12
N LEU A 7 -1.01 12.29 8.53
CA LEU A 7 0.08 11.40 8.90
C LEU A 7 1.44 11.98 8.51
N GLN A 8 1.54 12.60 7.33
CA GLN A 8 2.80 13.24 6.93
C GLN A 8 3.16 14.44 7.79
N ASN A 9 2.18 15.25 8.19
CA ASN A 9 2.39 16.34 9.15
C ASN A 9 2.84 15.82 10.52
N LYS A 10 2.38 14.63 10.94
CA LYS A 10 2.88 14.01 12.18
C LYS A 10 4.32 13.53 12.01
N ILE A 11 4.63 12.85 10.91
CA ILE A 11 5.98 12.34 10.60
C ILE A 11 7.01 13.48 10.58
N SER A 12 6.66 14.64 10.02
CA SER A 12 7.58 15.79 9.95
C SER A 12 7.95 16.37 11.32
N THR A 13 7.25 15.98 12.39
CA THR A 13 7.54 16.42 13.77
C THR A 13 8.29 15.38 14.60
N LEU A 14 8.54 14.18 14.04
CA LEU A 14 9.20 13.10 14.75
C LEU A 14 10.72 13.28 14.82
N HIS A 15 11.33 12.62 15.79
CA HIS A 15 12.78 12.51 15.88
C HIS A 15 13.35 11.70 14.70
N SER A 16 14.59 11.99 14.32
CA SER A 16 15.29 11.29 13.24
C SER A 16 15.30 9.77 13.47
N GLY A 17 14.85 9.00 12.48
CA GLY A 17 14.81 7.54 12.52
C GLY A 17 13.61 6.92 13.23
N ASP A 18 12.65 7.72 13.72
CA ASP A 18 11.37 7.21 14.21
C ASP A 18 10.59 6.52 13.08
N THR A 19 10.11 5.31 13.32
CA THR A 19 9.33 4.49 12.35
C THR A 19 8.00 3.99 12.94
N SER A 20 7.46 4.71 13.93
CA SER A 20 6.25 4.35 14.67
C SER A 20 4.97 4.32 13.82
N TYR A 21 4.92 5.05 12.71
CA TYR A 21 3.79 5.13 11.80
C TYR A 21 3.87 4.15 10.62
N ARG A 22 4.84 3.23 10.59
CA ARG A 22 4.96 2.23 9.51
C ARG A 22 3.68 1.41 9.27
N ASN A 23 2.99 1.06 10.35
CA ASN A 23 1.74 0.29 10.29
C ASN A 23 0.57 1.14 9.77
N GLU A 24 0.60 2.46 9.97
CA GLU A 24 -0.41 3.38 9.42
C GLU A 24 -0.28 3.49 7.89
N GLY A 25 0.95 3.44 7.35
CA GLY A 25 1.19 3.37 5.91
C GLY A 25 0.59 2.10 5.29
N VAL A 26 0.85 0.94 5.89
CA VAL A 26 0.26 -0.34 5.47
C VAL A 26 -1.27 -0.32 5.57
N GLY A 27 -1.81 0.22 6.67
CA GLY A 27 -3.25 0.33 6.86
C GLY A 27 -3.92 1.26 5.84
N LEU A 28 -3.26 2.37 5.47
CA LEU A 28 -3.74 3.23 4.39
C LEU A 28 -3.67 2.54 3.04
N ALA A 29 -2.58 1.83 2.74
CA ALA A 29 -2.45 1.11 1.47
C ALA A 29 -3.59 0.11 1.28
N TRP A 30 -3.95 -0.67 2.31
CA TRP A 30 -5.11 -1.58 2.26
C TRP A 30 -6.45 -0.86 2.03
N LYS A 31 -6.62 0.35 2.57
CA LYS A 31 -7.83 1.15 2.32
C LYS A 31 -7.90 1.60 0.86
N TYR A 32 -6.79 2.09 0.31
CA TYR A 32 -6.71 2.43 -1.11
C TYR A 32 -6.96 1.22 -2.00
N GLU A 33 -6.38 0.06 -1.64
CA GLU A 33 -6.57 -1.19 -2.38
C GLU A 33 -8.04 -1.61 -2.42
N ARG A 34 -8.72 -1.58 -1.27
CA ARG A 34 -10.15 -1.88 -1.20
C ARG A 34 -10.97 -0.87 -2.00
N MET A 35 -10.67 0.43 -1.90
CA MET A 35 -11.37 1.47 -2.66
C MET A 35 -11.22 1.24 -4.16
N GLU A 36 -10.03 0.87 -4.62
CA GLU A 36 -9.79 0.58 -6.03
C GLU A 36 -10.65 -0.59 -6.53
N ILE A 37 -10.70 -1.67 -5.76
CA ILE A 37 -11.51 -2.86 -6.07
C ILE A 37 -13.00 -2.56 -6.00
N GLU A 38 -13.45 -1.78 -5.01
CA GLU A 38 -14.83 -1.29 -4.91
C GLU A 38 -15.17 -0.37 -6.09
N MET A 39 -14.16 0.32 -6.62
CA MET A 39 -14.21 1.06 -7.86
C MET A 39 -14.13 0.18 -9.12
N GLY A 40 -14.18 -1.15 -9.00
CA GLY A 40 -14.19 -2.06 -10.15
C GLY A 40 -12.83 -2.17 -10.85
N GLY A 41 -11.77 -1.65 -10.23
CA GLY A 41 -10.40 -1.98 -10.59
C GLY A 41 -10.01 -3.36 -10.06
N THR A 42 -8.82 -3.82 -10.44
CA THR A 42 -8.30 -5.13 -10.04
C THR A 42 -7.42 -5.09 -8.79
N GLY A 43 -7.06 -3.89 -8.29
CA GLY A 43 -6.07 -3.71 -7.25
C GLY A 43 -4.63 -3.75 -7.81
N SER A 44 -3.66 -3.36 -6.99
CA SER A 44 -2.24 -3.40 -7.30
C SER A 44 -1.58 -4.77 -7.01
N GLY A 45 -2.24 -5.68 -6.29
CA GLY A 45 -1.67 -6.95 -5.83
C GLY A 45 -1.92 -8.19 -6.73
N ASP A 46 -2.36 -8.01 -7.98
CA ASP A 46 -2.73 -9.11 -8.90
C ASP A 46 -3.67 -10.14 -8.23
N TRP A 47 -4.78 -9.65 -7.69
CA TRP A 47 -5.68 -10.46 -6.88
C TRP A 47 -6.56 -11.37 -7.73
N SER A 48 -6.76 -12.61 -7.27
CA SER A 48 -7.85 -13.45 -7.79
C SER A 48 -9.22 -12.86 -7.42
N GLU A 49 -10.29 -13.28 -8.10
CA GLU A 49 -11.66 -12.87 -7.77
C GLU A 49 -12.00 -13.14 -6.30
N ALA A 50 -11.62 -14.32 -5.79
CA ALA A 50 -11.84 -14.67 -4.39
C ALA A 50 -11.08 -13.73 -3.43
N GLN A 51 -9.85 -13.35 -3.76
CA GLN A 51 -9.05 -12.40 -2.97
C GLN A 51 -9.64 -11.00 -3.02
N ARG A 52 -10.11 -10.53 -4.19
CA ARG A 52 -10.82 -9.25 -4.30
C ARG A 52 -12.06 -9.23 -3.41
N GLN A 53 -12.85 -10.30 -3.42
CA GLN A 53 -14.01 -10.42 -2.55
C GLN A 53 -13.62 -10.41 -1.06
N GLU A 54 -12.53 -11.08 -0.69
CA GLU A 54 -12.02 -11.05 0.70
C GLU A 54 -11.56 -9.63 1.11
N ILE A 55 -10.92 -8.89 0.21
CA ILE A 55 -10.51 -7.50 0.44
C ILE A 55 -11.74 -6.59 0.62
N LEU A 56 -12.77 -6.76 -0.19
CA LEU A 56 -14.02 -6.00 -0.06
C LEU A 56 -14.71 -6.25 1.29
N VAL A 57 -14.74 -7.50 1.75
CA VAL A 57 -15.43 -7.89 2.99
C VAL A 57 -14.61 -7.55 4.23
N SER A 58 -13.33 -7.92 4.26
CA SER A 58 -12.49 -7.86 5.46
C SER A 58 -11.49 -6.70 5.47
N GLY A 59 -11.33 -6.01 4.34
CA GLY A 59 -10.35 -4.95 4.15
C GLY A 59 -8.94 -5.43 3.77
N LYS A 60 -8.71 -6.75 3.68
CA LYS A 60 -7.41 -7.34 3.29
C LYS A 60 -7.57 -8.73 2.71
N ALA A 61 -6.56 -9.20 1.96
CA ALA A 61 -6.47 -10.61 1.56
C ALA A 61 -5.74 -11.41 2.65
N ARG A 62 -6.24 -12.59 2.99
CA ARG A 62 -5.63 -13.47 4.00
C ARG A 62 -4.28 -14.00 3.52
N GLY A 63 -3.30 -13.99 4.43
CA GLY A 63 -1.93 -14.42 4.15
C GLY A 63 -1.09 -13.37 3.43
N ALA A 64 -1.70 -12.31 2.89
CA ALA A 64 -0.96 -11.21 2.29
C ALA A 64 -0.48 -10.20 3.35
N GLU A 65 0.69 -9.62 3.11
CA GLU A 65 1.33 -8.60 3.94
C GLU A 65 1.59 -7.34 3.09
N GLY A 66 1.56 -6.17 3.73
CA GLY A 66 2.09 -4.95 3.13
C GLY A 66 3.60 -4.90 3.34
N HIS A 67 4.35 -4.77 2.25
CA HIS A 67 5.79 -4.62 2.24
C HIS A 67 6.15 -3.18 1.84
N HIS A 68 7.04 -2.54 2.61
CA HIS A 68 7.56 -1.22 2.24
C HIS A 68 8.55 -1.37 1.07
N ILE A 69 8.20 -0.82 -0.10
CA ILE A 69 9.01 -0.86 -1.32
C ILE A 69 10.39 -0.27 -1.04
N ASN A 70 10.39 0.94 -0.47
CA ASN A 70 11.58 1.61 0.04
C ASN A 70 11.62 1.46 1.57
N SER A 71 12.64 0.79 2.08
CA SER A 71 12.70 0.39 3.49
C SER A 71 12.62 1.58 4.45
N VAL A 72 11.79 1.48 5.49
CA VAL A 72 11.57 2.57 6.47
C VAL A 72 12.82 2.94 7.26
N LYS A 73 13.82 2.07 7.32
CA LYS A 73 15.12 2.36 7.96
C LYS A 73 15.92 3.38 7.14
N ALA A 74 15.89 3.26 5.82
CA ALA A 74 16.55 4.18 4.90
C ALA A 74 15.67 5.40 4.58
N HIS A 75 14.35 5.24 4.58
CA HIS A 75 13.36 6.26 4.23
C HIS A 75 12.31 6.43 5.34
N PRO A 76 12.69 6.93 6.53
CA PRO A 76 11.76 7.08 7.66
C PRO A 76 10.64 8.10 7.37
N ASP A 77 10.86 9.06 6.46
CA ASP A 77 9.85 10.00 5.96
C ASP A 77 8.73 9.31 5.16
N GLN A 78 9.01 8.13 4.58
CA GLN A 78 8.06 7.35 3.78
C GLN A 78 7.29 6.31 4.60
N GLN A 79 7.48 6.26 5.92
CA GLN A 79 6.92 5.18 6.75
C GLN A 79 5.39 5.07 6.66
N ALA A 80 4.67 6.20 6.54
CA ALA A 80 3.22 6.20 6.39
C ALA A 80 2.74 6.48 4.96
N ASN A 81 3.64 6.50 3.96
CA ASN A 81 3.26 6.71 2.58
C ASN A 81 2.60 5.42 2.02
N PRO A 82 1.29 5.41 1.70
CA PRO A 82 0.66 4.21 1.15
C PRO A 82 1.16 3.84 -0.25
N ASP A 83 1.73 4.79 -0.97
CA ASP A 83 2.33 4.57 -2.31
C ASP A 83 3.66 3.81 -2.19
N ASN A 84 4.26 3.81 -1.00
CA ASN A 84 5.47 3.04 -0.67
C ASN A 84 5.16 1.61 -0.19
N ILE A 85 3.93 1.13 -0.39
CA ILE A 85 3.51 -0.21 0.03
C ILE A 85 3.12 -1.03 -1.20
N GLU A 86 3.84 -2.13 -1.42
CA GLU A 86 3.40 -3.23 -2.28
C GLU A 86 2.79 -4.35 -1.43
N PHE A 87 1.98 -5.21 -2.05
CA PHE A 87 1.40 -6.37 -1.38
C PHE A 87 2.11 -7.65 -1.80
N VAL A 88 2.59 -8.40 -0.83
CA VAL A 88 3.19 -9.73 -1.02
C VAL A 88 2.24 -10.79 -0.48
N LYS A 89 2.07 -11.89 -1.22
CA LYS A 89 0.99 -12.87 -0.95
C LYS A 89 1.36 -13.91 0.10
N SER A 90 2.62 -13.93 0.54
CA SER A 90 3.09 -14.84 1.58
C SER A 90 4.29 -14.29 2.35
N ARG A 91 4.53 -14.84 3.53
CA ARG A 91 5.72 -14.54 4.35
C ARG A 91 7.03 -14.87 3.63
N GLU A 92 7.04 -15.94 2.83
CA GLU A 92 8.21 -16.33 2.05
C GLU A 92 8.49 -15.34 0.92
N GLU A 93 7.45 -14.89 0.21
CA GLU A 93 7.59 -13.83 -0.79
C GLU A 93 8.12 -12.53 -0.16
N HIS A 94 7.60 -12.15 1.01
CA HIS A 94 8.11 -11.00 1.76
C HIS A 94 9.61 -11.15 2.06
N LYS A 95 10.01 -12.32 2.55
CA LYS A 95 11.43 -12.60 2.83
C LYS A 95 12.29 -12.53 1.57
N LEU A 96 11.77 -12.98 0.43
CA LEU A 96 12.46 -12.91 -0.86
C LEU A 96 12.65 -11.47 -1.34
N ARG A 97 11.72 -10.55 -1.06
CA ARG A 97 11.94 -9.11 -1.33
C ARG A 97 13.17 -8.57 -0.62
N HIS A 98 13.45 -9.09 0.57
CA HIS A 98 14.66 -8.79 1.32
C HIS A 98 15.87 -9.70 0.97
N GLY A 99 15.87 -10.39 -0.16
CA GLY A 99 16.97 -11.27 -0.56
C GLY A 99 17.26 -12.42 0.43
N GLY A 100 16.25 -12.84 1.20
CA GLY A 100 16.39 -13.90 2.19
C GLY A 100 16.69 -13.45 3.63
N ASP A 101 16.98 -12.16 3.88
CA ASP A 101 17.23 -11.62 5.22
C ASP A 101 16.54 -10.26 5.40
N PHE A 102 15.54 -10.18 6.28
CA PHE A 102 14.78 -8.96 6.59
C PHE A 102 15.61 -7.75 7.02
N LYS A 103 16.91 -7.92 7.33
CA LYS A 103 17.84 -6.82 7.58
C LYS A 103 18.28 -6.08 6.31
N ASN A 104 18.16 -6.72 5.15
CA ASN A 104 18.51 -6.12 3.88
C ASN A 104 17.48 -5.03 3.53
N PRO A 105 17.94 -3.82 3.16
CA PRO A 105 17.04 -2.79 2.68
C PRO A 105 16.44 -3.18 1.32
N THR A 106 15.29 -2.60 1.03
CA THR A 106 14.60 -2.68 -0.25
C THR A 106 14.46 -1.26 -0.79
N GLU A 107 14.52 -1.13 -2.11
CA GLU A 107 14.29 0.09 -2.87
C GLU A 107 13.51 -0.24 -4.14
N GLY A 108 12.72 0.71 -4.63
CA GLY A 108 11.95 0.55 -5.86
C GLY A 108 10.99 1.68 -6.13
N GLU A 109 10.31 1.57 -7.27
CA GLU A 109 9.33 2.56 -7.72
C GLU A 109 8.06 2.54 -6.88
N LEU A 110 7.56 3.72 -6.54
CA LEU A 110 6.32 3.88 -5.78
C LEU A 110 5.09 3.59 -6.65
N ILE A 111 4.00 3.17 -6.01
CA ILE A 111 2.71 2.96 -6.66
C ILE A 111 1.87 4.22 -6.48
N ASP A 112 1.59 4.97 -7.55
CA ASP A 112 0.67 6.11 -7.45
C ASP A 112 -0.78 5.63 -7.32
N ARG A 113 -1.25 5.51 -6.08
CA ARG A 113 -2.59 5.02 -5.78
C ARG A 113 -3.67 6.05 -6.12
N ASN A 114 -3.34 7.34 -6.15
CA ASN A 114 -4.30 8.37 -6.54
C ASN A 114 -4.55 8.29 -8.05
N GLU A 115 -3.49 8.19 -8.86
CA GLU A 115 -3.59 8.04 -10.32
C GLU A 115 -4.43 6.81 -10.69
N ARG A 116 -4.22 5.68 -10.00
CA ARG A 116 -5.01 4.46 -10.21
C ARG A 116 -6.50 4.68 -9.97
N LEU A 117 -6.87 5.32 -8.85
CA LEU A 117 -8.27 5.63 -8.54
C LEU A 117 -8.88 6.61 -9.56
N GLU A 118 -8.12 7.62 -9.98
CA GLU A 118 -8.57 8.59 -11.00
C GLU A 118 -8.81 7.91 -12.35
N GLY A 119 -7.91 7.01 -12.77
CA GLY A 119 -8.05 6.24 -14.01
C GLY A 119 -9.34 5.42 -14.02
N ILE A 120 -9.60 4.67 -12.95
CA ILE A 120 -10.80 3.87 -12.81
C ILE A 120 -12.07 4.73 -12.79
N ASN A 121 -12.03 5.89 -12.11
CA ASN A 121 -13.15 6.80 -12.10
C ASN A 121 -13.48 7.32 -13.51
N LYS A 122 -12.47 7.70 -14.29
CA LYS A 122 -12.63 8.16 -15.68
C LYS A 122 -13.27 7.06 -16.55
N GLU A 123 -12.79 5.83 -16.44
CA GLU A 123 -13.38 4.69 -17.16
C GLU A 123 -14.84 4.44 -16.79
N ARG A 124 -15.19 4.57 -15.50
CA ARG A 124 -16.56 4.43 -15.02
C ARG A 124 -17.50 5.50 -15.57
N VAL A 125 -17.07 6.76 -15.53
CA VAL A 125 -17.86 7.89 -16.05
C VAL A 125 -18.14 7.67 -17.54
N PHE A 126 -17.10 7.36 -18.32
CA PHE A 126 -17.24 7.11 -19.76
C PHE A 126 -18.18 5.95 -20.11
N LYS A 127 -18.25 4.89 -19.29
CA LYS A 127 -19.15 3.74 -19.51
C LYS A 127 -20.61 4.02 -19.15
N ASN A 128 -20.89 5.07 -18.39
CA ASN A 128 -22.23 5.43 -17.91
C ASN A 128 -22.86 6.59 -18.70
N GLU A 129 -22.16 7.15 -19.70
CA GLU A 129 -22.64 8.13 -20.66
C GLU A 129 -23.01 7.45 -22.00
#